data_AF-A0A1M6FXN0-F1
#
_entry.id   AF-A0A1M6FXN0-F1
#
_cell.length_a   1.000
_cell.length_b   1.000
_cell.length_c   1.000
_cell.angle_alpha   90.00
_cell.angle_beta   90.00
_cell.angle_gamma   90.00
#
_symmetry.space_group_name_H-M   'P 1'
#
loop_
_entity.id
_entity.type
_entity.pdbx_description
1 polymer ?
#
loop_
_entity_poly.entity_id
_entity_poly.type
_entity_poly.pdbx_seq_one_letter_code
_entity_poly.pdbx_strand_id
1 'polypeptide(L)'
;MIQIPVLLAGWFSGEKFEAIVQNYDHWIPLSLLAAIGIKMIFESFKLNSKLQKLKSLTINLLLGIVLAILIDSLLIGMSFAFFNYDLLLILLISTVVSFFAALLGLVLGKKMNKKFQSQIKIIGGFILIGSCLNLLLLPQV
;
A
#
# COMPACT_ATOMS: atom_id res chain seq x y z
N MET A 1 -11.99 -9.27 -0.05
CA MET A 1 -13.30 -9.25 -0.73
C MET A 1 -13.38 -8.13 -1.78
N ILE A 2 -13.09 -6.86 -1.43
CA ILE A 2 -13.08 -5.74 -2.40
C ILE A 2 -12.01 -5.92 -3.50
N GLN A 3 -10.93 -6.65 -3.22
CA GLN A 3 -9.80 -6.84 -4.15
C GLN A 3 -10.12 -7.73 -5.36
N ILE A 4 -11.03 -8.71 -5.23
CA ILE A 4 -11.34 -9.68 -6.31
C ILE A 4 -11.79 -8.99 -7.61
N PRO A 5 -12.83 -8.14 -7.61
CA PRO A 5 -13.28 -7.45 -8.82
C PRO A 5 -12.21 -6.50 -9.39
N VAL A 6 -11.35 -5.96 -8.52
CA VAL A 6 -10.30 -5.00 -8.91
C VAL A 6 -9.14 -5.70 -9.59
N LEU A 7 -8.71 -6.86 -9.08
CA LEU A 7 -7.68 -7.69 -9.70
C LEU A 7 -8.14 -8.18 -11.08
N LEU A 8 -9.39 -8.61 -11.20
CA LEU A 8 -9.99 -8.98 -12.48
C LEU A 8 -10.00 -7.79 -13.46
N ALA A 9 -10.43 -6.61 -13.01
CA ALA A 9 -10.44 -5.41 -13.83
C ALA A 9 -9.02 -4.99 -14.26
N GLY A 10 -8.04 -5.08 -13.37
CA GLY A 10 -6.63 -4.83 -13.68
C GLY A 10 -6.08 -5.81 -14.72
N TRP A 11 -6.40 -7.10 -14.57
CA TRP A 11 -6.01 -8.14 -15.53
C TRP A 11 -6.57 -7.88 -16.93
N PHE A 12 -7.86 -7.57 -17.06
CA PHE A 12 -8.48 -7.21 -18.34
C PHE A 12 -7.90 -5.93 -18.96
N SER A 13 -7.38 -5.02 -18.14
CA SER A 13 -6.82 -3.75 -18.61
C SER A 13 -5.33 -3.84 -18.96
N GLY A 14 -4.63 -4.92 -18.59
CA GLY A 14 -3.18 -5.06 -18.72
C GLY A 14 -2.67 -5.04 -20.16
N GLU A 15 -3.42 -5.64 -21.10
CA GLU A 15 -3.04 -5.72 -22.52
C GLU A 15 -2.85 -4.35 -23.20
N LYS A 16 -3.46 -3.29 -22.66
CA LYS A 16 -3.41 -1.92 -23.24
C LYS A 16 -2.33 -1.03 -22.61
N PHE A 17 -1.74 -1.47 -21.50
CA PHE A 17 -0.88 -0.62 -20.67
C PHE A 17 0.62 -0.77 -20.95
N GLU A 18 1.03 -1.79 -21.71
CA GLU A 18 2.44 -2.07 -22.05
C GLU A 18 3.17 -0.84 -22.62
N ALA A 19 2.52 -0.07 -23.49
CA ALA A 19 3.12 1.09 -24.15
C ALA A 19 3.22 2.35 -23.27
N ILE A 20 2.46 2.44 -22.17
CA ILE A 20 2.38 3.65 -21.33
C ILE A 20 3.34 3.58 -20.14
N VAL A 21 3.57 2.36 -19.63
CA VAL A 21 4.27 2.10 -18.37
C VAL A 21 5.80 2.23 -18.53
N GLN A 22 6.35 1.83 -19.69
CA GLN A 22 7.80 1.84 -19.97
C GLN A 22 8.50 3.20 -19.79
N ASN A 23 7.79 4.32 -19.90
CA ASN A 23 8.38 5.66 -19.78
C ASN A 23 8.34 6.25 -18.36
N TYR A 24 7.53 5.69 -17.45
CA TYR A 24 7.28 6.29 -16.13
C TYR A 24 7.56 5.35 -14.95
N ASP A 25 8.10 4.16 -15.22
CA ASP A 25 8.21 3.04 -14.27
C ASP A 25 8.93 3.37 -12.95
N HIS A 26 9.91 4.27 -12.97
CA HIS A 26 10.77 4.47 -11.80
C HIS A 26 10.44 5.70 -10.97
N TRP A 27 10.06 6.82 -11.60
CA TRP A 27 9.98 8.11 -10.90
C TRP A 27 8.67 8.26 -10.11
N ILE A 28 7.58 7.65 -10.58
CA ILE A 28 6.27 7.73 -9.93
C ILE A 28 6.27 7.02 -8.57
N PRO A 29 6.67 5.73 -8.45
CA PRO A 29 6.70 5.05 -7.16
C PRO A 29 7.71 5.69 -6.21
N LEU A 30 8.89 6.09 -6.72
CA LEU A 30 9.93 6.74 -5.93
C LEU A 30 9.42 7.99 -5.21
N SER A 31 8.78 8.91 -5.94
CA SER A 31 8.24 10.15 -5.39
C SER A 31 7.14 9.89 -4.36
N LEU A 32 6.22 8.97 -4.67
CA LEU A 32 5.09 8.66 -3.80
C LEU A 32 5.54 8.00 -2.49
N LEU A 33 6.40 6.98 -2.56
CA LEU A 33 6.92 6.28 -1.38
C LEU A 33 7.77 7.21 -0.50
N ALA A 34 8.63 8.04 -1.11
CA ALA A 34 9.43 9.01 -0.37
C ALA A 34 8.54 10.03 0.36
N ALA A 35 7.54 10.59 -0.33
CA ALA A 35 6.62 11.55 0.26
C ALA A 35 5.83 10.96 1.44
N ILE A 36 5.32 9.73 1.30
CA ILE A 36 4.56 9.05 2.37
C ILE A 36 5.50 8.68 3.54
N GLY A 37 6.68 8.14 3.26
CA GLY A 37 7.67 7.77 4.28
C GLY A 37 8.12 8.96 5.12
N ILE A 38 8.47 10.07 4.48
CA ILE A 38 8.84 11.32 5.17
C ILE A 38 7.66 11.84 6.01
N LYS A 39 6.45 11.84 5.45
CA LYS A 39 5.25 12.28 6.18
C LYS A 39 5.01 11.43 7.44
N MET A 40 5.19 10.11 7.37
CA MET A 40 5.02 9.21 8.52
C MET A 40 6.05 9.50 9.63
N ILE A 41 7.31 9.73 9.26
CA ILE A 41 8.37 10.10 10.20
C ILE A 41 8.06 11.46 10.84
N PHE A 42 7.70 12.46 10.04
CA PHE A 42 7.37 13.80 10.55
C PHE A 42 6.17 13.77 11.50
N GLU A 43 5.15 12.98 11.18
CA GLU A 43 3.97 12.80 12.01
C GLU A 43 4.28 12.05 13.33
N SER A 44 5.28 11.16 13.34
CA SER A 44 5.71 10.44 14.54
C SER A 44 6.35 11.36 15.59
N PHE A 45 7.12 12.37 15.16
CA PHE A 45 7.73 13.36 16.03
C PHE A 45 6.70 14.40 16.51
N LYS A 46 5.74 14.76 15.65
CA LYS A 46 4.67 15.73 15.98
C LYS A 46 3.57 15.15 16.88
N LEU A 47 3.47 13.82 16.96
CA LEU A 47 2.50 13.13 17.83
C LEU A 47 2.70 13.42 19.33
N ASN A 48 3.89 13.93 19.72
CA ASN A 48 4.17 14.38 21.09
C ASN A 48 3.53 15.73 21.44
N SER A 49 3.15 16.58 20.48
CA SER A 49 2.72 17.98 20.75
C SER A 49 1.26 18.29 20.47
N LYS A 50 0.51 17.40 19.80
CA LYS A 50 -0.95 17.54 19.66
C LYS A 50 -1.64 16.21 19.90
N LEU A 51 -2.63 16.23 20.79
CA LEU A 51 -3.69 15.23 20.91
C LEU A 51 -4.49 15.15 19.60
N GLN A 52 -3.89 14.67 18.52
CA GLN A 52 -4.68 14.03 17.48
C GLN A 52 -5.10 12.69 18.09
N LYS A 53 -6.23 12.69 18.80
CA LYS A 53 -7.11 11.51 18.83
C LYS A 53 -7.10 11.00 17.40
N LEU A 54 -6.69 9.74 17.19
CA LEU A 54 -6.89 9.00 15.95
C LEU A 54 -8.21 9.49 15.39
N LYS A 55 -8.16 10.32 14.33
CA LYS A 55 -9.30 11.09 13.84
C LYS A 55 -10.39 10.04 13.63
N SER A 56 -11.42 10.04 14.49
CA SER A 56 -12.30 8.88 14.68
C SER A 56 -12.73 8.40 13.30
N LEU A 57 -12.54 7.11 12.99
CA LEU A 57 -12.69 6.49 11.66
C LEU A 57 -13.73 7.23 10.80
N THR A 58 -13.28 8.32 10.16
CA THR A 58 -14.21 9.25 9.54
C THR A 58 -14.51 8.63 8.19
N ILE A 59 -15.74 8.75 7.72
CA ILE A 59 -16.14 8.22 6.40
C ILE A 59 -15.14 8.68 5.32
N ASN A 60 -14.67 9.93 5.36
CA ASN A 60 -13.64 10.43 4.44
C ASN A 60 -12.31 9.68 4.51
N LEU A 61 -11.86 9.29 5.72
CA LEU A 61 -10.62 8.55 5.91
C LEU A 61 -10.78 7.10 5.43
N LEU A 62 -11.93 6.47 5.72
CA LEU A 62 -12.27 5.14 5.22
C LEU A 62 -12.33 5.11 3.70
N LEU A 63 -12.99 6.09 3.08
CA LEU A 63 -13.04 6.25 1.62
C LEU A 63 -11.64 6.43 1.02
N GLY A 64 -10.81 7.26 1.63
CA GLY A 64 -9.42 7.45 1.19
C GLY A 64 -8.59 6.16 1.27
N ILE A 65 -8.73 5.37 2.34
CA ILE A 65 -8.05 4.08 2.48
C ILE A 65 -8.54 3.08 1.43
N VAL A 66 -9.86 3.00 1.20
CA VAL A 66 -10.42 2.12 0.17
C VAL A 66 -9.87 2.49 -1.19
N LEU A 67 -9.91 3.78 -1.58
CA LEU A 67 -9.34 4.25 -2.85
C LEU A 67 -7.86 3.90 -3.00
N ALA A 68 -7.06 4.08 -1.96
CA ALA A 68 -5.64 3.72 -1.98
C ALA A 68 -5.44 2.22 -2.25
N ILE A 69 -6.21 1.35 -1.58
CA ILE A 69 -6.14 -0.12 -1.76
C ILE A 69 -6.62 -0.52 -3.15
N LEU A 70 -7.62 0.17 -3.72
CA LEU A 70 -8.11 -0.09 -5.07
C LEU A 70 -7.04 0.19 -6.13
N ILE A 71 -6.37 1.35 -6.05
CA ILE A 71 -5.31 1.72 -7.00
C ILE A 71 -4.14 0.75 -6.93
N ASP A 72 -3.73 0.37 -5.71
CA ASP A 72 -2.64 -0.57 -5.47
C ASP A 72 -2.95 -1.97 -6.03
N SER A 73 -4.16 -2.49 -5.73
CA SER A 73 -4.59 -3.80 -6.23
C SER A 73 -4.78 -3.81 -7.76
N LEU A 74 -5.12 -2.68 -8.35
CA LEU A 74 -5.25 -2.54 -9.81
C LEU A 74 -3.89 -2.65 -10.51
N LEU A 75 -2.86 -1.97 -9.98
CA LEU A 75 -1.48 -2.05 -10.48
C LEU A 75 -0.92 -3.47 -10.39
N ILE A 76 -1.17 -4.14 -9.27
CA ILE A 76 -0.80 -5.55 -9.08
C ILE A 76 -1.58 -6.46 -10.07
N GLY A 77 -2.87 -6.20 -10.28
CA GLY A 77 -3.70 -6.95 -11.24
C GLY A 77 -3.22 -6.80 -12.69
N MET A 78 -2.83 -5.59 -13.09
CA MET A 78 -2.19 -5.34 -14.40
C MET A 78 -0.87 -6.09 -14.50
N SER A 79 -0.06 -6.09 -13.45
CA SER A 79 1.23 -6.79 -13.43
C SER A 79 1.06 -8.30 -13.67
N PHE A 80 0.01 -8.91 -13.10
CA PHE A 80 -0.30 -10.32 -13.32
C PHE A 80 -0.84 -10.64 -14.71
N ALA A 81 -1.30 -9.67 -15.50
CA ALA A 81 -1.66 -9.92 -16.90
C ALA A 81 -0.46 -10.35 -17.74
N PHE A 82 0.75 -9.95 -17.35
CA PHE A 82 1.99 -10.28 -18.05
C PHE A 82 2.56 -11.64 -17.66
N PHE A 83 2.20 -12.16 -16.48
CA PHE A 83 2.66 -13.47 -16.02
C PHE A 83 1.56 -14.51 -16.21
N ASN A 84 1.87 -15.64 -16.87
CA ASN A 84 0.96 -16.79 -17.04
C ASN A 84 0.76 -17.58 -15.71
N TYR A 85 0.42 -16.89 -14.63
CA TYR A 85 0.06 -17.50 -13.35
C TYR A 85 -1.45 -17.76 -13.29
N ASP A 86 -1.84 -18.79 -12.53
CA ASP A 86 -3.24 -19.10 -12.28
C ASP A 86 -3.93 -17.97 -11.52
N LEU A 87 -4.78 -17.20 -12.22
CA LEU A 87 -5.57 -16.11 -11.65
C LEU A 87 -6.37 -16.54 -10.43
N LEU A 88 -6.97 -17.73 -10.48
CA LEU A 88 -7.75 -18.28 -9.37
C LEU A 88 -6.90 -18.43 -8.10
N LEU A 89 -5.66 -18.86 -8.24
CA LEU A 89 -4.74 -19.05 -7.12
C LEU A 89 -4.33 -17.70 -6.52
N ILE A 90 -4.02 -16.70 -7.36
CA ILE A 90 -3.69 -15.34 -6.93
C ILE A 90 -4.87 -14.68 -6.20
N LEU A 91 -6.08 -14.79 -6.74
CA LEU A 91 -7.31 -14.24 -6.16
C LEU A 91 -7.58 -14.85 -4.77
N LEU A 92 -7.36 -16.16 -4.63
CA LEU A 92 -7.60 -16.87 -3.38
C LEU A 92 -6.56 -16.49 -2.32
N ILE A 93 -5.27 -16.49 -2.66
CA ILE A 93 -4.19 -16.14 -1.73
C ILE A 93 -4.33 -14.68 -1.27
N SER A 94 -4.48 -13.74 -2.20
CA SER A 94 -4.58 -12.30 -1.87
C SER A 94 -5.78 -11.99 -0.96
N THR A 95 -6.92 -12.65 -1.19
CA THR A 95 -8.12 -12.49 -0.36
C THR A 95 -7.94 -13.08 1.04
N VAL A 96 -7.35 -14.28 1.14
CA VAL A 96 -7.10 -14.95 2.42
C VAL A 96 -6.10 -14.14 3.24
N VAL A 97 -4.96 -13.78 2.66
CA VAL A 97 -3.92 -12.99 3.34
C VAL A 97 -4.47 -11.64 3.80
N SER A 98 -5.22 -10.93 2.94
CA SER A 98 -5.80 -9.64 3.31
C SER A 98 -6.86 -9.75 4.42
N PHE A 99 -7.63 -10.84 4.44
CA PHE A 99 -8.59 -11.11 5.50
C PHE A 99 -7.89 -11.32 6.85
N PHE A 100 -6.87 -12.17 6.91
CA PHE A 100 -6.10 -12.39 8.12
C PHE A 100 -5.32 -11.14 8.55
N ALA A 101 -4.73 -10.40 7.61
CA ALA A 101 -4.06 -9.14 7.87
C ALA A 101 -5.02 -8.09 8.47
N ALA A 102 -6.25 -8.00 7.98
CA ALA A 102 -7.26 -7.10 8.54
C ALA A 102 -7.67 -7.50 9.97
N LEU A 103 -7.85 -8.81 10.23
CA LEU A 103 -8.14 -9.30 11.58
C LEU A 103 -6.98 -8.99 12.55
N LEU A 104 -5.75 -9.27 12.15
CA LEU A 104 -4.56 -8.94 12.94
C LEU A 104 -4.45 -7.43 13.18
N GLY A 105 -4.69 -6.61 12.15
CA GLY A 105 -4.69 -5.16 12.24
C GLY A 105 -5.71 -4.63 13.24
N LEU A 106 -6.93 -5.20 13.28
CA LEU A 106 -7.97 -4.83 14.25
C LEU A 106 -7.58 -5.21 15.68
N VAL A 107 -7.06 -6.43 15.88
CA VAL A 107 -6.66 -6.93 17.20
C VAL A 107 -5.46 -6.16 17.74
N LEU A 108 -4.44 -5.95 16.91
CA LEU A 108 -3.25 -5.17 17.28
C LEU A 108 -3.64 -3.71 17.52
N GLY A 109 -4.41 -3.10 16.62
CA GLY A 109 -4.84 -1.70 16.72
C GLY A 109 -5.59 -1.38 18.02
N LYS A 110 -6.39 -2.31 18.55
CA LYS A 110 -7.09 -2.13 19.84
C LYS A 110 -6.14 -2.13 21.05
N LYS A 111 -5.01 -2.82 20.98
CA LYS A 111 -4.01 -2.94 22.07
C LYS A 111 -2.88 -1.90 21.98
N MET A 112 -2.86 -1.06 20.96
CA MET A 112 -1.77 -0.12 20.73
C MET A 112 -1.83 1.10 21.66
N ASN A 113 -0.81 1.24 22.51
CA ASN A 113 -0.55 2.45 23.28
C ASN A 113 0.11 3.53 22.41
N LYS A 114 -0.06 4.82 22.80
CA LYS A 114 0.48 5.98 22.06
C LYS A 114 1.99 5.91 21.76
N LYS A 115 2.81 5.42 22.70
CA LYS A 115 4.27 5.24 22.49
C LYS A 115 4.56 4.21 21.39
N PHE A 116 3.83 3.11 21.39
CA PHE A 116 3.97 2.04 20.41
C PHE A 116 3.52 2.50 19.01
N GLN A 117 2.50 3.34 18.95
CA GLN A 117 2.05 3.95 17.70
C GLN A 117 3.12 4.87 17.07
N SER A 118 3.84 5.65 17.87
CA SER A 118 4.94 6.48 17.37
C SER A 118 6.09 5.62 16.84
N GLN A 119 6.49 4.57 17.58
CA GLN A 119 7.53 3.64 17.14
C GLN A 119 7.17 2.93 15.82
N ILE A 120 5.94 2.46 15.67
CA ILE A 120 5.49 1.81 14.42
C ILE A 120 5.50 2.79 13.25
N LYS A 121 5.12 4.06 13.45
CA LYS A 121 5.18 5.08 12.38
C LYS A 121 6.61 5.33 11.91
N ILE A 122 7.57 5.37 12.83
CA ILE A 122 9.00 5.55 12.50
C ILE A 122 9.51 4.34 11.71
N ILE A 123 9.25 3.13 12.21
CA ILE A 123 9.68 1.88 11.56
C ILE A 123 9.08 1.77 10.16
N GLY A 124 7.77 2.03 10.01
CA GLY A 124 7.10 2.03 8.71
C GLY A 124 7.69 3.07 7.74
N GLY A 125 8.02 4.27 8.22
CA GLY A 125 8.69 5.29 7.42
C GLY A 125 10.07 4.86 6.93
N PHE A 126 10.87 4.23 7.79
CA PHE A 126 12.17 3.68 7.40
C PHE A 126 12.05 2.56 6.36
N ILE A 127 11.09 1.66 6.53
CA ILE A 127 10.83 0.57 5.56
C ILE A 127 10.44 1.16 4.20
N LEU A 128 9.57 2.17 4.17
CA LEU A 128 9.15 2.84 2.92
C LEU A 128 10.33 3.53 2.20
N ILE A 129 11.18 4.23 2.95
CA ILE A 129 12.37 4.87 2.39
C ILE A 129 13.39 3.81 1.92
N GLY A 130 13.53 2.71 2.65
CA GLY A 130 14.36 1.57 2.26
C GLY A 130 13.89 0.93 0.95
N SER A 131 12.58 0.71 0.80
CA SER A 131 11.99 0.22 -0.46
C SER A 131 12.24 1.18 -1.62
N CYS A 132 12.22 2.48 -1.36
CA CYS A 132 12.56 3.51 -2.35
C CYS A 132 14.02 3.43 -2.80
N LEU A 133 14.97 3.21 -1.87
CA LEU A 133 16.37 2.97 -2.21
C LEU A 133 16.55 1.71 -3.05
N ASN A 134 15.86 0.61 -2.71
CA ASN A 134 15.92 -0.61 -3.50
C ASN A 134 15.40 -0.41 -4.93
N LEU A 135 14.32 0.37 -5.10
CA LEU A 135 13.79 0.71 -6.42
C LEU A 135 14.78 1.54 -7.25
N LEU A 136 15.57 2.40 -6.61
CA LEU A 136 16.59 3.24 -7.27
C LEU A 136 17.88 2.48 -7.58
N LEU A 137 18.28 1.55 -6.70
CA LEU A 137 19.54 0.81 -6.79
C LEU A 137 19.47 -0.44 -7.68
N LEU A 138 18.29 -0.99 -7.94
CA LEU A 138 18.10 -2.09 -8.89
C LEU A 138 18.01 -1.53 -10.32
N PRO A 139 19.05 -1.64 -11.16
CA PRO A 139 18.90 -1.39 -12.58
C PRO A 139 17.97 -2.46 -13.14
N GLN A 140 16.80 -2.07 -13.64
CA GLN A 140 15.91 -2.98 -14.35
C GLN A 140 16.50 -3.28 -15.72
N VAL A 141 16.94 -4.52 -15.91
CA VAL A 141 17.15 -5.17 -17.21
C VAL A 141 15.83 -5.77 -17.64
#